data_AF-A0A930W0C3-F1
#
_entry.id   AF-A0A930W0C3-F1
#
_cell.length_a   1.000
_cell.length_b   1.000
_cell.length_c   1.000
_cell.angle_alpha   90.00
_cell.angle_beta   90.00
_cell.angle_gamma   90.00
#
_symmetry.space_group_name_H-M   'P 1'
#
loop_
_entity.id
_entity.type
_entity.pdbx_description
1 polymer ?
#
loop_
_entity_poly.entity_id
_entity_poly.type
_entity_poly.pdbx_seq_one_letter_code
_entity_poly.pdbx_strand_id
1 'polypeptide(L)' 'MNRTGYAHIAFSIGSKEKVDTLTAELKADGYEVISGPRTTGDGYYESCIIALEGNQIEITV' A
#
# COMPACT_ATOMS: atom_id res chain seq x y z
N MET A 1 11.43 9.17 15.91
CA MET A 1 10.30 9.28 16.88
C MET A 1 9.76 7.87 17.03
N ASN A 2 10.00 7.19 18.16
CA ASN A 2 9.50 5.82 18.34
C ASN A 2 8.04 5.90 18.76
N ARG A 3 7.14 5.52 17.85
CA ARG A 3 5.70 5.39 18.12
C ARG A 3 5.38 3.92 18.29
N THR A 4 4.70 3.56 19.38
CA THR A 4 4.18 2.22 19.63
C THR A 4 2.66 2.23 19.47
N GLY A 5 2.10 1.23 18.80
CA GLY A 5 0.68 1.15 18.48
C GLY A 5 0.44 0.55 17.09
N TYR A 6 -0.77 0.68 16.57
CA TYR A 6 -1.07 0.30 15.18
C TYR A 6 -0.23 1.13 14.20
N ALA A 7 0.46 0.45 13.29
CA ALA A 7 1.35 1.07 12.31
C ALA A 7 0.65 1.29 10.96
N HIS A 8 0.03 0.23 10.42
CA HIS A 8 -0.70 0.22 9.15
C HIS A 8 -1.66 -0.98 9.11
N ILE A 9 -2.45 -1.08 8.05
CA ILE A 9 -3.26 -2.26 7.71
C ILE A 9 -2.87 -2.71 6.30
N ALA A 10 -2.78 -4.02 6.08
CA ALA A 10 -2.50 -4.60 4.76
C ALA A 10 -3.71 -5.39 4.24
N PHE A 11 -4.02 -5.24 2.95
CA PHE A 11 -5.00 -6.05 2.24
C PHE A 11 -4.33 -6.84 1.11
N SER A 12 -4.41 -8.17 1.18
CA SER A 12 -4.00 -9.06 0.09
C SER A 12 -5.11 -9.16 -0.94
N ILE A 13 -4.78 -8.89 -2.20
CA ILE A 13 -5.73 -8.94 -3.33
C ILE A 13 -5.41 -10.03 -4.35
N GLY A 14 -4.37 -10.82 -4.09
CA GLY A 14 -4.14 -12.14 -4.68
C GLY A 14 -3.33 -12.18 -5.96
N SER A 15 -2.96 -11.04 -6.56
CA SER A 15 -2.02 -11.03 -7.70
C SER A 15 -1.29 -9.69 -7.86
N LYS A 16 -0.12 -9.72 -8.49
CA LYS A 16 0.70 -8.52 -8.74
C LYS A 16 -0.03 -7.53 -9.64
N GLU A 17 -0.71 -8.04 -10.66
CA GLU A 17 -1.46 -7.23 -11.63
C GLU A 17 -2.61 -6.48 -10.96
N LYS A 18 -3.25 -7.09 -9.95
CA LYS A 18 -4.27 -6.41 -9.15
C LYS A 18 -3.68 -5.32 -8.27
N VAL A 19 -2.50 -5.55 -7.68
CA VAL A 19 -1.76 -4.51 -6.93
C VAL A 19 -1.44 -3.34 -7.86
N ASP A 20 -0.89 -3.61 -9.04
CA ASP A 20 -0.59 -2.58 -10.04
C ASP A 20 -1.83 -1.77 -10.43
N THR A 21 -2.92 -2.48 -10.78
CA THR A 21 -4.16 -1.86 -11.27
C THR A 21 -4.79 -1.00 -10.18
N LEU A 22 -4.99 -1.55 -8.98
CA LEU A 22 -5.62 -0.80 -7.89
C LEU A 22 -4.78 0.40 -7.44
N THR A 23 -3.44 0.26 -7.44
CA THR A 23 -2.55 1.38 -7.11
C THR A 23 -2.65 2.51 -8.13
N ALA A 24 -2.76 2.17 -9.42
CA ALA A 24 -2.92 3.16 -10.49
C ALA A 24 -4.29 3.87 -10.40
N GLU A 25 -5.36 3.13 -10.12
CA GLU A 25 -6.70 3.67 -9.89
C GLU A 25 -6.70 4.64 -8.70
N LEU A 26 -6.19 4.22 -7.54
CA LEU A 26 -6.11 5.07 -6.35
C LEU A 26 -5.28 6.34 -6.60
N LYS A 27 -4.18 6.22 -7.34
CA LYS A 27 -3.38 7.39 -7.73
C LYS A 27 -4.18 8.36 -8.61
N ALA A 28 -4.92 7.83 -9.58
CA ALA A 28 -5.77 8.64 -10.47
C ALA A 28 -6.91 9.32 -9.71
N ASP A 29 -7.44 8.66 -8.68
CA ASP A 29 -8.46 9.20 -7.77
C ASP A 29 -7.92 10.21 -6.75
N GLY A 30 -6.62 10.49 -6.76
CA GLY A 30 -5.98 11.53 -5.95
C GLY A 30 -5.46 11.07 -4.59
N TYR A 31 -5.40 9.77 -4.33
CA TYR A 31 -4.74 9.25 -3.12
C TYR A 31 -3.22 9.38 -3.24
N GLU A 32 -2.57 9.69 -2.12
CA GLU A 32 -1.12 9.78 -2.05
C GLU A 32 -0.50 8.38 -2.02
N VAL A 33 0.26 8.05 -3.07
CA VAL A 33 1.04 6.80 -3.14
C VAL A 33 2.44 7.08 -2.61
N ILE A 34 2.75 6.57 -1.41
CA ILE A 34 4.05 6.74 -0.76
C ILE A 34 5.07 5.67 -1.17
N SER A 35 4.59 4.53 -1.67
CA SER A 35 5.41 3.51 -2.32
C SER A 35 4.62 2.87 -3.47
N GLY A 36 5.15 2.96 -4.68
CA GLY A 36 4.58 2.25 -5.83
C GLY A 36 4.75 0.72 -5.71
N PRO A 37 4.11 -0.07 -6.61
CA PRO A 37 4.19 -1.52 -6.61
C PRO A 37 5.64 -2.01 -6.74
N ARG A 38 6.11 -2.82 -5.78
CA ARG A 38 7.47 -3.35 -5.73
C ARG A 38 7.56 -4.59 -4.87
N THR A 39 8.65 -5.34 -5.02
CA THR A 39 9.02 -6.36 -4.03
C THR A 39 9.85 -5.73 -2.91
N THR A 40 9.43 -5.94 -1.67
CA THR A 40 10.12 -5.50 -0.45
C THR A 40 11.24 -6.45 -0.03
N GLY A 41 12.05 -6.04 0.95
CA GLY A 41 13.18 -6.83 1.44
C GLY A 41 12.78 -8.11 2.18
N ASP A 42 11.54 -8.18 2.64
CA ASP A 42 10.93 -9.36 3.28
C ASP A 42 10.12 -10.23 2.29
N GLY A 43 10.08 -9.87 1.00
CA GLY A 43 9.60 -10.73 -0.07
C GLY A 43 8.13 -10.51 -0.49
N TYR A 44 7.43 -9.55 0.11
CA TYR A 44 6.08 -9.18 -0.32
C TYR A 44 6.13 -8.38 -1.62
N TYR A 45 5.16 -8.60 -2.50
CA TYR A 45 4.91 -7.66 -3.59
C TYR A 45 3.73 -6.78 -3.18
N GLU A 46 4.00 -5.48 -3.06
CA GLU A 46 3.07 -4.55 -2.46
C GLU A 46 3.21 -3.13 -3.03
N SER A 47 2.18 -2.33 -2.81
CA SER A 47 2.24 -0.86 -2.85
C SER A 47 1.69 -0.29 -1.54
N CYS A 48 1.93 0.99 -1.27
CA CYS A 48 1.46 1.65 -0.06
C CYS A 48 0.92 3.06 -0.35
N ILE A 49 -0.26 3.35 0.21
CA ILE A 49 -0.95 4.63 0.10
C ILE A 49 -1.19 5.26 1.48
N ILE A 50 -1.39 6.58 1.48
CA ILE A 50 -2.01 7.28 2.62
C ILE A 50 -3.53 7.30 2.43
N ALA A 51 -4.23 6.70 3.38
CA ALA A 51 -5.67 6.69 3.49
C ALA A 51 -6.18 7.84 4.41
N LEU A 52 -7.37 7.66 4.98
CA LEU A 52 -7.99 8.63 5.89
C LEU A 52 -7.11 8.89 7.12
N GLU A 53 -7.06 10.15 7.57
CA GLU A 53 -6.34 10.60 8.77
C GLU A 53 -4.83 10.27 8.80
N GLY A 54 -4.21 10.11 7.62
CA GLY A 54 -2.78 9.82 7.53
C GLY A 54 -2.42 8.36 7.79
N ASN A 55 -3.41 7.47 7.87
CA ASN A 55 -3.21 6.04 8.08
C ASN A 55 -2.63 5.39 6.80
N GLN A 56 -1.68 4.48 6.97
CA GLN A 56 -1.09 3.76 5.85
C GLN A 56 -1.89 2.50 5.54
N ILE A 57 -2.12 2.25 4.24
CA ILE A 57 -2.66 0.99 3.75
C ILE A 57 -1.68 0.39 2.75
N GLU A 58 -1.26 -0.84 3.04
CA GLU A 58 -0.49 -1.67 2.12
C GLU A 58 -1.43 -2.54 1.29
N ILE A 59 -1.19 -2.60 -0.01
CA ILE A 59 -1.93 -3.42 -0.96
C ILE A 59 -0.98 -4.50 -1.42
N THR A 60 -1.20 -5.74 -1.01
CA THR A 60 -0.25 -6.84 -1.22
C THR A 60 -0.82 -7.91 -2.16
N VAL A 61 0.06 -8.80 -2.61
CA VAL A 61 -0.36 -10.12 -3.10
C VAL A 61 -0.91 -10.93 -1.95
#